data_AF-A0A537S7K4-F1
#
_entry.id   AF-A0A537S7K4-F1
#
_cell.length_a   1.000
_cell.length_b   1.000
_cell.length_c   1.000
_cell.angle_alpha   90.00
_cell.angle_beta   90.00
_cell.angle_gamma   90.00
#
_symmetry.space_group_name_H-M   'P 1'
#
loop_
_entity.id
_entity.type
_entity.pdbx_description
1 polymer ?
#
loop_
_entity_poly.entity_id
_entity_poly.type
_entity_poly.pdbx_seq_one_letter_code
_entity_poly.pdbx_strand_id
1 'polypeptide(L)'
;MQRLTMLVNANGQWVFPGSDEFLEALGDPDPDYDAEAFAVKNQGFIKFSIIERTMIEIELHPQNTTIPALLAIQHQLQSSNVELFRIRYFDSSWHSEITSSAERAMARLRQLASPAFVPPIRRRFIVEPRDYGRLLLEEENPLRLMAQRWRTAFGQFDTSIISFAIEHQFLPRLLIVGVSPRPAEPVWRFIGEAHASWLDAEYRFRAIGERVEAIPDKDYGSWASEFYKHVAGSGEPRYDCITATIQGGPNPYYSKYERLVLPWTTSGDEMLVTVCNRRLFKEPSEPSLYADPESSVAMNAAKSS
;
A
#
# COMPACT_ATOMS: atom_id res chain seq x y z
N MET A 1 36.76 -2.69 2.77
CA MET A 1 35.87 -3.78 2.32
C MET A 1 35.33 -3.43 0.94
N GLN A 2 35.69 -4.19 -0.10
CA GLN A 2 35.06 -4.03 -1.41
C GLN A 2 33.74 -4.80 -1.41
N ARG A 3 32.63 -4.10 -1.59
CA ARG A 3 31.29 -4.66 -1.73
C ARG A 3 30.69 -4.15 -3.03
N LEU A 4 30.32 -5.06 -3.93
CA LEU A 4 29.50 -4.74 -5.09
C LEU A 4 28.07 -5.18 -4.80
N THR A 5 27.12 -4.26 -4.83
CA THR A 5 25.70 -4.53 -4.60
C THR A 5 24.93 -4.27 -5.88
N MET A 6 24.05 -5.20 -6.24
CA MET A 6 23.10 -5.10 -7.33
C MET A 6 21.75 -5.62 -6.85
N LEU A 7 20.67 -5.21 -7.51
CA LEU A 7 19.34 -5.80 -7.28
C LEU A 7 18.82 -6.43 -8.56
N VAL A 8 18.00 -7.45 -8.39
CA VAL A 8 17.20 -8.05 -9.46
C VAL A 8 15.75 -7.69 -9.21
N ASN A 9 15.10 -7.00 -10.14
CA ASN A 9 13.69 -6.65 -10.03
C ASN A 9 12.77 -7.86 -10.29
N ALA A 10 11.46 -7.70 -10.09
CA ALA A 10 10.47 -8.76 -10.30
C ALA A 10 10.42 -9.32 -11.74
N ASN A 11 10.93 -8.57 -12.73
CA ASN A 11 11.01 -8.99 -14.12
C ASN A 11 12.33 -9.71 -14.46
N GLY A 12 13.24 -9.87 -13.49
CA GLY A 12 14.54 -10.51 -13.69
C GLY A 12 15.62 -9.59 -14.26
N GLN A 13 15.39 -8.27 -14.28
CA GLN A 13 16.39 -7.30 -14.75
C GLN A 13 17.31 -6.88 -13.60
N TRP A 14 18.60 -6.77 -13.91
CA TRP A 14 19.62 -6.30 -12.98
C TRP A 14 19.69 -4.78 -12.99
N VAL A 15 19.65 -4.18 -11.81
CA VAL A 15 19.76 -2.73 -11.60
C VAL A 15 20.75 -2.43 -10.49
N PHE A 16 21.34 -1.24 -10.52
CA PHE A 16 22.23 -0.77 -9.45
C PHE A 16 21.43 0.02 -8.41
N PRO A 17 21.77 -0.08 -7.12
CA PRO A 17 21.12 0.74 -6.11
C PRO A 17 21.24 2.23 -6.44
N GLY A 18 20.11 2.94 -6.40
CA GLY A 18 20.04 4.37 -6.65
C GLY A 18 20.24 4.82 -8.11
N SER A 19 20.28 3.89 -9.08
CA SER A 19 20.27 4.28 -10.50
C SER A 19 18.88 4.68 -10.97
N ASP A 20 18.79 5.43 -12.07
CA ASP A 20 17.50 5.85 -12.64
C ASP A 20 16.64 4.63 -12.99
N GLU A 21 17.22 3.54 -13.49
CA GLU A 21 16.51 2.29 -13.79
C GLU A 21 15.99 1.61 -12.52
N PHE A 22 16.72 1.73 -11.41
CA PHE A 22 16.24 1.23 -10.12
C PHE A 22 15.06 2.06 -9.60
N LEU A 23 15.14 3.39 -9.69
CA LEU A 23 14.08 4.29 -9.23
C LEU A 23 12.82 4.19 -10.11
N GLU A 24 12.99 4.02 -11.42
CA GLU A 24 11.91 3.72 -12.36
C GLU A 24 11.26 2.37 -12.03
N ALA A 25 12.06 1.31 -11.82
CA ALA A 25 11.54 0.01 -11.44
C ALA A 25 10.90 -0.01 -10.04
N LEU A 26 11.37 0.85 -9.14
CA LEU A 26 10.78 1.10 -7.83
C LEU A 26 9.43 1.83 -7.93
N GLY A 27 9.25 2.63 -8.99
CA GLY A 27 8.10 3.50 -9.20
C GLY A 27 8.13 4.77 -8.34
N ASP A 28 9.29 5.14 -7.81
CA ASP A 28 9.48 6.29 -6.91
C ASP A 28 10.81 6.99 -7.22
N PRO A 29 10.80 8.19 -7.82
CA PRO A 29 11.99 8.88 -8.27
C PRO A 29 12.80 9.57 -7.17
N ASP A 30 12.23 9.78 -5.97
CA ASP A 30 12.91 10.48 -4.87
C ASP A 30 12.52 9.90 -3.50
N PRO A 31 12.92 8.65 -3.20
CA PRO A 31 12.53 7.96 -1.98
C PRO A 31 13.22 8.56 -0.75
N ASP A 32 12.44 9.00 0.25
CA ASP A 32 12.93 9.50 1.55
C ASP A 32 13.17 8.38 2.59
N TYR A 33 13.19 7.12 2.15
CA TYR A 33 13.34 5.91 2.94
C TYR A 33 14.45 5.00 2.39
N ASP A 34 14.73 3.89 3.10
CA ASP A 34 15.63 2.84 2.61
C ASP A 34 14.99 2.09 1.44
N ALA A 35 15.17 2.63 0.23
CA ALA A 35 14.58 2.17 -1.01
C ALA A 35 14.97 0.71 -1.33
N GLU A 36 16.21 0.33 -1.06
CA GLU A 36 16.70 -1.03 -1.29
C GLU A 36 15.98 -2.04 -0.39
N ALA A 37 15.96 -1.76 0.92
CA ALA A 37 15.30 -2.64 1.89
C ALA A 37 13.79 -2.71 1.61
N PHE A 38 13.20 -1.61 1.18
CA PHE A 38 11.81 -1.54 0.79
C PHE A 38 11.52 -2.39 -0.46
N ALA A 39 12.33 -2.27 -1.51
CA ALA A 39 12.18 -3.03 -2.75
C ALA A 39 12.26 -4.54 -2.50
N VAL A 40 13.24 -4.97 -1.69
CA VAL A 40 13.42 -6.39 -1.33
C VAL A 40 12.23 -6.93 -0.53
N LYS A 41 11.75 -6.16 0.46
CA LYS A 41 10.65 -6.60 1.33
C LYS A 41 9.30 -6.62 0.62
N ASN A 42 9.02 -5.64 -0.23
CA ASN A 42 7.65 -5.36 -0.69
C ASN A 42 7.45 -5.59 -2.19
N GLN A 43 8.47 -5.37 -3.02
CA GLN A 43 8.32 -5.41 -4.49
C GLN A 43 8.92 -6.66 -5.14
N GLY A 44 9.37 -7.63 -4.34
CA GLY A 44 9.89 -8.89 -4.86
C GLY A 44 11.30 -8.80 -5.43
N PHE A 45 12.01 -7.70 -5.17
CA PHE A 45 13.41 -7.58 -5.57
C PHE A 45 14.27 -8.57 -4.78
N ILE A 46 15.36 -9.02 -5.41
CA ILE A 46 16.41 -9.78 -4.74
C ILE A 46 17.66 -8.92 -4.72
N LYS A 47 18.18 -8.62 -3.53
CA LYS A 47 19.45 -7.93 -3.37
C LYS A 47 20.58 -8.94 -3.42
N PHE A 48 21.59 -8.65 -4.23
CA PHE A 48 22.72 -9.52 -4.47
C PHE A 48 24.00 -8.72 -4.21
N SER A 49 24.80 -9.16 -3.25
CA SER A 49 26.02 -8.49 -2.84
C SER A 49 27.22 -9.43 -2.94
N ILE A 50 28.27 -9.00 -3.62
CA ILE A 50 29.57 -9.68 -3.62
C ILE A 50 30.45 -8.99 -2.57
N ILE A 51 30.87 -9.73 -1.56
CA ILE A 51 31.70 -9.25 -0.46
C ILE A 51 33.10 -9.83 -0.63
N GLU A 52 34.09 -8.95 -0.83
CA GLU A 52 35.51 -9.28 -0.94
C GLU A 52 35.86 -10.37 -1.97
N ARG A 53 34.96 -10.62 -2.93
CA ARG A 53 35.04 -11.70 -3.94
C ARG A 53 35.11 -13.12 -3.33
N THR A 54 34.85 -13.26 -2.04
CA THR A 54 34.91 -14.54 -1.31
C THR A 54 33.55 -15.01 -0.85
N MET A 55 32.57 -14.11 -0.78
CA MET A 55 31.21 -14.43 -0.36
C MET A 55 30.18 -13.68 -1.20
N ILE A 56 29.09 -14.37 -1.53
CA ILE A 56 27.88 -13.76 -2.10
C ILE A 56 26.80 -13.75 -1.02
N GLU A 57 26.25 -12.57 -0.74
CA GLU A 57 25.07 -12.38 0.11
C GLU A 57 23.85 -12.12 -0.76
N ILE A 58 22.79 -12.88 -0.54
CA ILE A 58 21.53 -12.83 -1.29
C ILE A 58 20.43 -12.52 -0.29
N GLU A 59 19.78 -11.36 -0.44
CA GLU A 59 18.68 -10.94 0.41
C GLU A 59 17.36 -10.95 -0.38
N LEU A 60 16.34 -11.62 0.14
CA LEU A 60 15.05 -11.74 -0.53
C LEU A 60 13.88 -11.77 0.46
N HIS A 61 12.69 -11.49 -0.04
CA HIS A 61 11.45 -11.85 0.61
C HIS A 61 10.82 -13.05 -0.11
N PRO A 62 10.89 -14.29 0.44
CA PRO A 62 10.63 -15.50 -0.32
C PRO A 62 9.28 -15.57 -1.02
N GLN A 63 8.22 -15.02 -0.43
CA GLN A 63 6.89 -15.05 -1.04
C GLN A 63 6.61 -13.91 -2.03
N ASN A 64 7.48 -12.91 -2.11
CA ASN A 64 7.35 -11.82 -3.09
C ASN A 64 8.30 -12.04 -4.26
N THR A 65 9.28 -12.94 -4.10
CA THR A 65 10.21 -13.31 -5.14
C THR A 65 9.52 -14.01 -6.30
N THR A 66 9.79 -13.53 -7.51
CA THR A 66 9.22 -14.05 -8.75
C THR A 66 10.16 -15.07 -9.41
N ILE A 67 9.60 -15.90 -10.31
CA ILE A 67 10.38 -16.86 -11.10
C ILE A 67 11.44 -16.15 -11.97
N PRO A 68 11.14 -15.05 -12.71
CA PRO A 68 12.17 -14.34 -13.47
C PRO A 68 13.34 -13.85 -12.60
N ALA A 69 13.07 -13.32 -11.41
CA ALA A 69 14.11 -12.88 -10.50
C ALA A 69 15.00 -14.05 -10.03
N LEU A 70 14.41 -15.20 -9.69
CA LEU A 70 15.17 -16.40 -9.32
C LEU A 70 16.03 -16.93 -10.47
N LEU A 71 15.52 -16.90 -11.70
CA LEU A 71 16.28 -17.35 -12.87
C LEU A 71 17.49 -16.44 -13.14
N ALA A 72 17.33 -15.13 -12.98
CA ALA A 72 18.44 -14.18 -13.11
C ALA A 72 19.53 -14.44 -12.04
N ILE A 73 19.13 -14.69 -10.79
CA ILE A 73 20.06 -15.08 -9.72
C ILE A 73 20.73 -16.41 -10.03
N GLN A 74 19.99 -17.41 -10.49
CA GLN A 74 20.53 -18.72 -10.86
C GLN A 74 21.66 -18.58 -11.88
N HIS A 75 21.43 -17.81 -12.95
CA HIS A 75 22.42 -17.58 -13.99
C HIS A 75 23.70 -16.94 -13.41
N GLN A 76 23.55 -15.98 -12.49
CA GLN A 76 24.68 -15.30 -11.85
C GLN A 76 25.43 -16.20 -10.86
N LEU A 77 24.74 -17.10 -10.15
CA LEU A 77 25.38 -18.06 -9.26
C LEU A 77 26.18 -19.10 -10.03
N GLN A 78 25.69 -19.54 -11.19
CA GLN A 78 26.36 -20.52 -12.06
C GLN A 78 27.65 -19.97 -12.69
N SER A 79 27.74 -18.66 -12.90
CA SER A 79 28.92 -18.00 -13.46
C SER A 79 29.93 -17.53 -12.40
N SER A 80 29.63 -17.73 -11.12
CA SER A 80 30.46 -17.25 -10.01
C SER A 80 31.50 -18.28 -9.56
N ASN A 81 32.71 -17.81 -9.26
CA ASN A 81 33.80 -18.62 -8.69
C ASN A 81 33.83 -18.57 -7.15
N VAL A 82 32.75 -18.11 -6.53
CA VAL A 82 32.65 -17.97 -5.08
C VAL A 82 32.19 -19.28 -4.44
N GLU A 83 32.79 -19.65 -3.32
CA GLU A 83 32.45 -20.89 -2.60
C GLU A 83 31.50 -20.68 -1.43
N LEU A 84 31.36 -19.44 -0.92
CA LEU A 84 30.52 -19.13 0.24
C LEU A 84 29.32 -18.26 -0.11
N PHE A 85 28.13 -18.69 0.31
CA PHE A 85 26.87 -18.02 0.04
C PHE A 85 26.11 -17.79 1.33
N ARG A 86 25.68 -16.56 1.57
CA ARG A 86 24.80 -16.20 2.65
C ARG A 86 23.43 -15.87 2.10
N ILE A 87 22.40 -16.57 2.56
CA ILE A 87 21.01 -16.29 2.22
C ILE A 87 20.38 -15.58 3.41
N ARG A 88 19.96 -14.35 3.22
CA ARG A 88 19.16 -13.60 4.18
C ARG A 88 17.74 -13.51 3.65
N TYR A 89 16.75 -13.85 4.47
CA TYR A 89 15.37 -13.75 4.02
C TYR A 89 14.47 -13.13 5.07
N PHE A 90 13.47 -12.41 4.59
CA PHE A 90 12.49 -11.74 5.43
C PHE A 90 11.14 -12.45 5.33
N ASP A 91 10.57 -12.79 6.48
CA ASP A 91 9.19 -13.23 6.64
C ASP A 91 8.41 -12.27 7.57
N SER A 92 8.40 -12.52 8.87
CA SER A 92 8.12 -11.61 9.97
C SER A 92 9.39 -11.00 10.56
N SER A 93 10.55 -11.63 10.34
CA SER A 93 11.85 -11.18 10.83
C SER A 93 12.96 -11.55 9.84
N TRP A 94 14.15 -10.96 10.01
CA TRP A 94 15.31 -11.33 9.20
C TRP A 94 15.96 -12.62 9.70
N HIS A 95 16.04 -13.60 8.82
CA HIS A 95 16.79 -14.84 9.03
C HIS A 95 18.05 -14.85 8.18
N SER A 96 19.04 -15.66 8.58
CA SER A 96 20.33 -15.75 7.89
C SER A 96 20.85 -17.18 7.93
N GLU A 97 21.15 -17.73 6.75
CA GLU A 97 21.71 -19.06 6.56
C GLU A 97 22.98 -18.95 5.70
N ILE A 98 23.96 -19.83 5.91
CA ILE A 98 25.20 -19.88 5.14
C ILE A 98 25.35 -21.27 4.52
N THR A 99 25.78 -21.33 3.26
CA THR A 99 26.04 -22.57 2.52
C THR A 99 27.30 -22.42 1.67
N SER A 100 27.98 -23.55 1.43
CA SER A 100 29.27 -23.60 0.74
C SER A 100 29.16 -24.08 -0.72
N SER A 101 27.99 -23.94 -1.35
CA SER A 101 27.74 -24.43 -2.72
C SER A 101 26.66 -23.59 -3.40
N ALA A 102 26.93 -23.17 -4.63
CA ALA A 102 25.99 -22.45 -5.47
C ALA A 102 24.72 -23.27 -5.75
N GLU A 103 24.87 -24.58 -5.98
CA GLU A 103 23.75 -25.50 -6.21
C GLU A 103 22.87 -25.61 -4.96
N ARG A 104 23.47 -25.75 -3.77
CA ARG A 104 22.72 -25.78 -2.50
C ARG A 104 22.06 -24.43 -2.21
N ALA A 105 22.75 -23.33 -2.48
CA ALA A 105 22.18 -21.99 -2.34
C ALA A 105 20.94 -21.83 -3.22
N MET A 106 21.05 -22.22 -4.50
CA MET A 106 19.94 -22.13 -5.44
C MET A 106 18.79 -23.07 -5.07
N ALA A 107 19.08 -24.31 -4.65
CA ALA A 107 18.06 -25.24 -4.17
C ALA A 107 17.32 -24.67 -2.96
N ARG A 108 18.04 -24.02 -2.03
CA ARG A 108 17.44 -23.37 -0.86
C ARG A 108 16.62 -22.15 -1.24
N LEU A 109 17.11 -21.29 -2.14
CA LEU A 109 16.33 -20.15 -2.68
C LEU A 109 15.04 -20.64 -3.35
N ARG A 110 15.11 -21.69 -4.16
CA ARG A 110 13.94 -22.32 -4.77
C ARG A 110 13.01 -22.91 -3.73
N GLN A 111 13.52 -23.52 -2.66
CA GLN A 111 12.68 -24.06 -1.58
C GLN A 111 11.98 -22.93 -0.81
N LEU A 112 12.69 -21.85 -0.50
CA LEU A 112 12.15 -20.69 0.19
C LEU A 112 11.07 -19.99 -0.66
N ALA A 113 11.32 -19.85 -1.96
CA ALA A 113 10.42 -19.23 -2.91
C ALA A 113 9.43 -20.22 -3.56
N SER A 114 9.54 -21.53 -3.25
CA SER A 114 8.55 -22.51 -3.68
C SER A 114 7.25 -22.13 -3.00
N PRO A 115 6.13 -22.15 -3.72
CA PRO A 115 4.83 -21.87 -3.14
C PRO A 115 4.55 -22.93 -2.06
N ALA A 116 4.85 -22.61 -0.81
CA ALA A 116 4.18 -23.22 0.32
C ALA A 116 2.74 -22.69 0.28
N PHE A 117 1.94 -23.33 -0.57
CA PHE A 117 0.62 -22.84 -0.98
C PHE A 117 0.68 -21.54 -1.81
N VAL A 118 -0.32 -21.36 -2.68
CA VAL A 118 -0.73 -20.06 -3.28
C VAL A 118 -0.41 -18.94 -2.28
N PRO A 119 0.25 -17.82 -2.67
CA PRO A 119 0.59 -16.77 -1.73
C PRO A 119 -0.68 -16.45 -0.93
N PRO A 120 -0.69 -16.65 0.40
CA PRO A 120 -1.90 -16.39 1.15
C PRO A 120 -2.24 -14.93 0.90
N ILE A 121 -3.52 -14.68 0.57
CA ILE A 121 -4.13 -13.37 0.29
C ILE A 121 -3.63 -12.26 1.26
N ARG A 122 -3.15 -12.68 2.44
CA ARG A 122 -2.46 -11.92 3.49
C ARG A 122 -1.18 -11.16 3.11
N ARG A 123 -0.53 -11.37 1.95
CA ARG A 123 0.72 -10.62 1.60
C ARG A 123 0.55 -9.47 0.62
N ARG A 124 -0.56 -9.38 -0.14
CA ARG A 124 -0.87 -8.18 -0.94
C ARG A 124 -1.46 -7.04 -0.11
N PHE A 125 -2.02 -7.37 1.05
CA PHE A 125 -2.70 -6.43 1.94
C PHE A 125 -2.13 -6.62 3.33
N ILE A 126 -1.05 -5.90 3.62
CA ILE A 126 -0.40 -5.92 4.92
C ILE A 126 -1.09 -4.88 5.80
N VAL A 127 -1.48 -5.31 7.00
CA VAL A 127 -2.13 -4.47 8.00
C VAL A 127 -1.25 -4.43 9.23
N GLU A 128 -0.82 -3.23 9.58
CA GLU A 128 -0.12 -2.94 10.82
C GLU A 128 -1.09 -2.19 11.74
N PRO A 129 -1.69 -2.86 12.74
CA PRO A 129 -2.53 -2.19 13.72
C PRO A 129 -1.76 -1.05 14.39
N ARG A 130 -2.42 0.09 14.51
CA ARG A 130 -1.91 1.27 15.21
C ARG A 130 -2.77 1.50 16.45
N ASP A 131 -2.18 2.13 17.46
CA ASP A 131 -2.92 2.48 18.66
C ASP A 131 -3.90 3.63 18.37
N TYR A 132 -5.20 3.33 18.41
CA TYR A 132 -6.25 4.33 18.24
C TYR A 132 -6.21 5.42 19.32
N GLY A 133 -5.80 5.08 20.55
CA GLY A 133 -5.66 6.07 21.63
C GLY A 133 -4.56 7.09 21.31
N ARG A 134 -3.48 6.63 20.67
CA ARG A 134 -2.38 7.49 20.24
C ARG A 134 -2.79 8.49 19.15
N LEU A 135 -3.67 8.09 18.21
CA LEU A 135 -4.21 9.00 17.19
C LEU A 135 -4.86 10.26 17.82
N LEU A 136 -5.49 10.12 18.99
CA LEU A 136 -6.13 11.24 19.68
C LEU A 136 -5.13 12.27 20.24
N LEU A 137 -3.88 11.87 20.43
CA LEU A 137 -2.78 12.70 20.92
C LEU A 137 -1.97 13.34 19.79
N GLU A 138 -2.10 12.85 18.56
CA GLU A 138 -1.34 13.33 17.40
C GLU A 138 -2.04 14.53 16.74
N GLU A 139 -1.76 15.74 17.22
CA GLU A 139 -2.44 16.96 16.77
C GLU A 139 -2.35 17.23 15.26
N GLU A 140 -1.23 16.85 14.65
CA GLU A 140 -0.98 17.02 13.21
C GLU A 140 -1.68 15.96 12.34
N ASN A 141 -2.20 14.88 12.92
CA ASN A 141 -2.86 13.84 12.14
C ASN A 141 -4.30 14.25 11.82
N PRO A 142 -4.66 14.51 10.54
CA PRO A 142 -6.01 14.95 10.21
C PRO A 142 -7.07 13.93 10.63
N LEU A 143 -6.77 12.62 10.59
CA LEU A 143 -7.71 11.57 10.97
C LEU A 143 -8.20 11.70 12.43
N ARG A 144 -7.45 12.40 13.29
CA ARG A 144 -7.84 12.74 14.66
C ARG A 144 -9.18 13.45 14.72
N LEU A 145 -9.46 14.37 13.80
CA LEU A 145 -10.71 15.15 13.80
C LEU A 145 -11.93 14.26 13.60
N MET A 146 -11.84 13.30 12.68
CA MET A 146 -12.93 12.34 12.46
C MET A 146 -13.10 11.38 13.65
N ALA A 147 -12.00 10.94 14.27
CA ALA A 147 -12.05 10.14 15.50
C ALA A 147 -12.72 10.91 16.66
N GLN A 148 -12.40 12.19 16.82
CA GLN A 148 -13.04 13.06 17.81
C GLN A 148 -14.53 13.25 17.53
N ARG A 149 -14.90 13.47 16.26
CA ARG A 149 -16.31 13.58 15.84
C ARG A 149 -17.09 12.32 16.18
N TRP A 150 -16.51 11.15 15.93
CA TRP A 150 -17.14 9.88 16.30
C TRP A 150 -17.35 9.75 17.81
N ARG A 151 -16.35 10.12 18.62
CA ARG A 151 -16.44 10.07 20.09
C ARG A 151 -17.50 11.02 20.63
N THR A 152 -17.57 12.26 20.13
CA THR A 152 -18.53 13.26 20.60
C THR A 152 -19.96 12.95 20.17
N ALA A 153 -20.13 12.27 19.04
CA ALA A 153 -21.40 11.72 18.59
C ALA A 153 -21.76 10.37 19.25
N PHE A 154 -20.91 9.84 20.14
CA PHE A 154 -21.08 8.51 20.74
C PHE A 154 -21.31 7.39 19.71
N GLY A 155 -20.66 7.51 18.54
CA GLY A 155 -20.82 6.56 17.44
C GLY A 155 -22.22 6.57 16.79
N GLN A 156 -23.01 7.64 16.94
CA GLN A 156 -24.27 7.80 16.22
C GLN A 156 -24.05 8.53 14.90
N PHE A 157 -24.58 7.96 13.82
CA PHE A 157 -24.55 8.60 12.51
C PHE A 157 -25.67 9.63 12.39
N ASP A 158 -25.31 10.88 12.08
CA ASP A 158 -26.26 11.93 11.73
C ASP A 158 -25.83 12.66 10.46
N THR A 159 -26.72 13.48 9.90
CA THR A 159 -26.46 14.23 8.67
C THR A 159 -25.36 15.28 8.81
N SER A 160 -25.07 15.74 10.03
CA SER A 160 -24.01 16.73 10.25
C SER A 160 -22.60 16.14 10.08
N ILE A 161 -22.46 14.80 10.06
CA ILE A 161 -21.20 14.13 9.71
C ILE A 161 -20.78 14.46 8.28
N ILE A 162 -21.73 14.58 7.35
CA ILE A 162 -21.42 14.94 5.96
C ILE A 162 -20.93 16.39 5.88
N SER A 163 -21.60 17.32 6.56
CA SER A 163 -21.17 18.71 6.67
C SER A 163 -19.77 18.83 7.29
N PHE A 164 -19.51 18.07 8.37
CA PHE A 164 -18.20 17.98 9.01
C PHE A 164 -17.13 17.44 8.04
N ALA A 165 -17.46 16.40 7.27
CA ALA A 165 -16.55 15.84 6.28
C ALA A 165 -16.23 16.82 5.15
N ILE A 166 -17.16 17.71 4.78
CA ILE A 166 -16.92 18.79 3.82
C ILE A 166 -16.01 19.86 4.44
N GLU A 167 -16.38 20.37 5.61
CA GLU A 167 -15.66 21.44 6.32
C GLU A 167 -14.19 21.10 6.57
N HIS A 168 -13.91 19.84 6.90
CA HIS A 168 -12.56 19.35 7.17
C HIS A 168 -11.94 18.55 6.02
N GLN A 169 -12.48 18.67 4.80
CA GLN A 169 -11.91 18.09 3.57
C GLN A 169 -11.74 16.56 3.58
N PHE A 170 -12.53 15.84 4.38
CA PHE A 170 -12.57 14.37 4.35
C PHE A 170 -13.42 13.84 3.20
N LEU A 171 -14.43 14.58 2.73
CA LEU A 171 -15.41 14.08 1.76
C LEU A 171 -14.77 13.42 0.51
N PRO A 172 -13.72 13.99 -0.11
CA PRO A 172 -13.06 13.35 -1.25
C PRO A 172 -12.46 11.98 -0.92
N ARG A 173 -12.00 11.74 0.32
CA ARG A 173 -11.34 10.49 0.73
C ARG A 173 -12.27 9.55 1.51
N LEU A 174 -13.47 10.02 1.85
CA LEU A 174 -14.44 9.28 2.64
C LEU A 174 -15.02 8.12 1.83
N LEU A 175 -15.09 6.94 2.45
CA LEU A 175 -15.98 5.87 2.03
C LEU A 175 -17.04 5.69 3.11
N ILE A 176 -18.28 5.43 2.70
CA ILE A 176 -19.36 5.02 3.61
C ILE A 176 -19.87 3.67 3.13
N VAL A 177 -19.86 2.70 4.03
CA VAL A 177 -20.26 1.32 3.76
C VAL A 177 -21.42 0.98 4.69
N GLY A 178 -22.54 0.53 4.14
CA GLY A 178 -23.66 0.01 4.90
C GLY A 178 -23.48 -1.48 5.18
N VAL A 179 -23.72 -1.90 6.42
CA VAL A 179 -23.70 -3.30 6.83
C VAL A 179 -25.01 -3.58 7.54
N SER A 180 -25.92 -4.27 6.85
CA SER A 180 -27.17 -4.75 7.43
C SER A 180 -26.92 -5.97 8.32
N PRO A 181 -27.73 -6.26 9.35
CA PRO A 181 -27.46 -7.38 10.26
C PRO A 181 -27.71 -8.73 9.60
N ARG A 182 -28.63 -8.82 8.62
CA ARG A 182 -28.95 -10.05 7.87
C ARG A 182 -29.39 -9.76 6.43
N PRO A 183 -28.60 -10.14 5.40
CA PRO A 183 -27.24 -10.66 5.50
C PRO A 183 -26.24 -9.55 5.87
N ALA A 184 -25.17 -9.91 6.59
CA ALA A 184 -24.06 -9.01 6.93
C ALA A 184 -23.15 -8.75 5.74
N GLU A 185 -23.73 -8.25 4.65
CA GLU A 185 -23.03 -7.93 3.41
C GLU A 185 -22.74 -6.43 3.36
N PRO A 186 -21.46 -6.03 3.33
CA PRO A 186 -21.07 -4.64 3.16
C PRO A 186 -21.44 -4.14 1.76
N VAL A 187 -22.13 -3.01 1.72
CA VAL A 187 -22.63 -2.36 0.51
C VAL A 187 -22.14 -0.91 0.45
N TRP A 188 -21.75 -0.42 -0.72
CA TRP A 188 -21.33 0.97 -0.85
C TRP A 188 -22.52 1.92 -0.70
N ARG A 189 -22.40 2.89 0.23
CA ARG A 189 -23.33 4.01 0.38
C ARG A 189 -22.75 5.31 -0.17
N PHE A 190 -21.43 5.45 -0.11
CA PHE A 190 -20.71 6.58 -0.66
C PHE A 190 -19.26 6.21 -0.98
N ILE A 191 -18.74 6.73 -2.09
CA ILE A 191 -17.34 6.61 -2.48
C ILE A 191 -16.84 8.00 -2.87
N GLY A 192 -15.89 8.53 -2.10
CA GLY A 192 -15.28 9.83 -2.36
C GLY A 192 -14.43 9.87 -3.63
N GLU A 193 -14.20 11.07 -4.15
CA GLU A 193 -13.57 11.24 -5.46
C GLU A 193 -12.04 10.97 -5.49
N ALA A 194 -11.36 10.99 -4.36
CA ALA A 194 -9.92 10.75 -4.25
C ALA A 194 -9.52 9.27 -4.44
N HIS A 195 -10.50 8.38 -4.70
CA HIS A 195 -10.28 6.98 -5.02
C HIS A 195 -10.21 6.69 -6.53
N ALA A 196 -10.20 7.73 -7.37
CA ALA A 196 -10.12 7.61 -8.83
C ALA A 196 -8.86 6.86 -9.33
N SER A 197 -7.78 6.87 -8.55
CA SER A 197 -6.51 6.23 -8.93
C SER A 197 -6.57 4.70 -9.00
N TRP A 198 -7.55 4.08 -8.33
CA TRP A 198 -7.68 2.61 -8.27
C TRP A 198 -9.12 2.11 -8.48
N LEU A 199 -10.11 3.01 -8.45
CA LEU A 199 -11.46 2.76 -8.94
C LEU A 199 -11.76 3.71 -10.08
N ASP A 200 -12.07 3.15 -11.25
CA ASP A 200 -12.51 3.93 -12.40
C ASP A 200 -13.71 4.82 -12.04
N ALA A 201 -13.77 6.02 -12.63
CA ALA A 201 -14.80 7.00 -12.36
C ALA A 201 -16.22 6.46 -12.58
N GLU A 202 -16.44 5.69 -13.65
CA GLU A 202 -17.70 5.03 -13.99
C GLU A 202 -18.09 4.00 -12.94
N TYR A 203 -17.13 3.18 -12.49
CA TYR A 203 -17.33 2.23 -11.40
C TYR A 203 -17.84 2.91 -10.12
N ARG A 204 -17.27 4.04 -9.70
CA ARG A 204 -17.67 4.68 -8.43
C ARG A 204 -19.14 5.10 -8.39
N PHE A 205 -19.67 5.59 -9.52
CA PHE A 205 -21.08 5.98 -9.60
C PHE A 205 -22.00 4.76 -9.61
N ARG A 206 -21.67 3.74 -10.41
CA ARG A 206 -22.52 2.53 -10.51
C ARG A 206 -22.43 1.60 -9.29
N ALA A 207 -21.35 1.69 -8.51
CA ALA A 207 -21.09 0.80 -7.38
C ALA A 207 -21.92 1.15 -6.14
N ILE A 208 -22.57 2.33 -6.08
CA ILE A 208 -23.45 2.68 -4.97
C ILE A 208 -24.64 1.70 -4.94
N GLY A 209 -24.86 1.04 -3.80
CA GLY A 209 -25.83 -0.04 -3.66
C GLY A 209 -25.28 -1.43 -3.99
N GLU A 210 -24.09 -1.53 -4.59
CA GLU A 210 -23.42 -2.80 -4.86
C GLU A 210 -22.58 -3.27 -3.67
N ARG A 211 -22.34 -4.59 -3.62
CA ARG A 211 -21.47 -5.22 -2.62
C ARG A 211 -20.04 -4.67 -2.73
N VAL A 212 -19.39 -4.49 -1.58
CA VAL A 212 -17.95 -4.13 -1.53
C VAL A 212 -17.09 -5.16 -2.28
N GLU A 213 -17.44 -6.43 -2.21
CA GLU A 213 -16.76 -7.53 -2.91
C GLU A 213 -16.93 -7.48 -4.44
N ALA A 214 -17.87 -6.68 -4.94
CA ALA A 214 -18.16 -6.56 -6.37
C ALA A 214 -17.13 -5.71 -7.13
N ILE A 215 -16.16 -5.10 -6.45
CA ILE A 215 -15.09 -4.32 -7.09
C ILE A 215 -14.27 -5.16 -8.09
N PRO A 216 -13.54 -4.53 -9.03
CA PRO A 216 -12.76 -5.25 -10.03
C PRO A 216 -11.70 -6.18 -9.43
N ASP A 217 -10.96 -5.71 -8.42
CA ASP A 217 -10.04 -6.56 -7.66
C ASP A 217 -10.83 -7.38 -6.62
N LYS A 218 -11.20 -8.61 -6.99
CA LYS A 218 -12.01 -9.50 -6.14
C LYS A 218 -11.34 -9.85 -4.82
N ASP A 219 -10.01 -9.91 -4.80
CA ASP A 219 -9.30 -10.26 -3.60
C ASP A 219 -9.23 -9.09 -2.63
N TYR A 220 -8.97 -7.88 -3.15
CA TYR A 220 -9.03 -6.67 -2.33
C TYR A 220 -10.46 -6.43 -1.82
N GLY A 221 -11.46 -6.68 -2.67
CA GLY A 221 -12.88 -6.53 -2.33
C GLY A 221 -13.29 -7.47 -1.21
N SER A 222 -12.90 -8.75 -1.32
CA SER A 222 -13.15 -9.76 -0.28
C SER A 222 -12.43 -9.42 1.02
N TRP A 223 -11.16 -9.01 0.94
CA TRP A 223 -10.39 -8.58 2.11
C TRP A 223 -11.01 -7.36 2.81
N ALA A 224 -11.37 -6.32 2.06
CA ALA A 224 -11.97 -5.11 2.60
C ALA A 224 -13.36 -5.38 3.19
N SER A 225 -14.16 -6.22 2.54
CA SER A 225 -15.47 -6.65 3.00
C SER A 225 -15.41 -7.28 4.39
N GLU A 226 -14.50 -8.25 4.61
CA GLU A 226 -14.32 -8.88 5.91
C GLU A 226 -13.91 -7.88 7.01
N PHE A 227 -13.09 -6.88 6.66
CA PHE A 227 -12.74 -5.80 7.59
C PHE A 227 -13.97 -4.98 8.02
N TYR A 228 -14.81 -4.59 7.06
CA TYR A 228 -16.00 -3.79 7.36
C TYR A 228 -17.04 -4.60 8.14
N LYS A 229 -17.23 -5.89 7.83
CA LYS A 229 -18.07 -6.80 8.63
C LYS A 229 -17.59 -6.86 10.06
N HIS A 230 -16.29 -7.04 10.27
CA HIS A 230 -15.71 -7.16 11.61
C HIS A 230 -15.91 -5.88 12.43
N VAL A 231 -15.61 -4.70 11.87
CA VAL A 231 -15.77 -3.41 12.57
C VAL A 231 -17.24 -3.10 12.85
N ALA A 232 -18.14 -3.38 11.90
CA ALA A 232 -19.58 -3.23 12.13
C ALA A 232 -20.08 -4.17 13.23
N GLY A 233 -19.59 -5.42 13.27
CA GLY A 233 -19.99 -6.42 14.25
C GLY A 233 -19.41 -6.19 15.65
N SER A 234 -18.19 -5.68 15.77
CA SER A 234 -17.58 -5.37 17.08
C SER A 234 -18.06 -4.03 17.64
N GLY A 235 -18.41 -3.07 16.78
CA GLY A 235 -18.70 -1.69 17.18
C GLY A 235 -17.46 -0.91 17.65
N GLU A 236 -16.26 -1.47 17.46
CA GLU A 236 -15.01 -0.85 17.91
C GLU A 236 -14.31 -0.09 16.77
N PRO A 237 -13.88 1.17 16.99
CA PRO A 237 -13.10 1.91 16.00
C PRO A 237 -11.73 1.28 15.80
N ARG A 238 -11.19 1.39 14.59
CA ARG A 238 -9.89 0.81 14.24
C ARG A 238 -9.02 1.80 13.49
N TYR A 239 -7.74 1.82 13.84
CA TYR A 239 -6.72 2.62 13.19
C TYR A 239 -5.56 1.72 12.77
N ASP A 240 -5.23 1.72 11.48
CA ASP A 240 -4.20 0.85 10.91
C ASP A 240 -3.29 1.64 9.96
N CYS A 241 -2.06 1.16 9.79
CA CYS A 241 -1.23 1.47 8.62
C CYS A 241 -1.35 0.29 7.63
N ILE A 242 -1.76 0.59 6.41
CA ILE A 242 -2.02 -0.39 5.36
C ILE A 242 -0.97 -0.23 4.26
N THR A 243 -0.41 -1.36 3.84
CA THR A 243 0.32 -1.48 2.57
C THR A 243 -0.47 -2.41 1.67
N ALA A 244 -0.94 -1.90 0.53
CA ALA A 244 -1.79 -2.63 -0.39
C ALA A 244 -1.29 -2.55 -1.84
N THR A 245 -1.35 -3.67 -2.54
CA THR A 245 -1.23 -3.75 -4.01
C THR A 245 -2.58 -4.15 -4.59
N ILE A 246 -3.23 -3.21 -5.29
CA ILE A 246 -4.60 -3.35 -5.84
C ILE A 246 -4.52 -3.60 -7.35
N GLN A 247 -5.21 -4.62 -7.82
CA GLN A 247 -5.28 -5.04 -9.23
C GLN A 247 -6.61 -4.60 -9.86
N GLY A 248 -6.77 -3.28 -10.07
CA GLY A 248 -7.99 -2.68 -10.61
C GLY A 248 -7.93 -2.22 -12.08
N GLY A 249 -6.73 -2.19 -12.68
CA GLY A 249 -6.49 -1.67 -14.02
C GLY A 249 -5.35 -2.39 -14.74
N PRO A 250 -4.85 -1.86 -15.88
CA PRO A 250 -3.79 -2.52 -16.66
C PRO A 250 -2.48 -2.66 -15.87
N ASN A 251 -2.24 -1.77 -14.90
CA ASN A 251 -1.10 -1.81 -13.99
C ASN A 251 -1.57 -1.96 -12.53
N PRO A 252 -0.86 -2.72 -11.69
CA PRO A 252 -1.13 -2.78 -10.25
C PRO A 252 -0.93 -1.41 -9.59
N TYR A 253 -1.88 -0.99 -8.76
CA TYR A 253 -1.79 0.22 -7.94
C TYR A 253 -1.21 -0.11 -6.57
N TYR A 254 -0.05 0.46 -6.25
CA TYR A 254 0.57 0.32 -4.93
C TYR A 254 0.22 1.50 -4.04
N SER A 255 -0.14 1.24 -2.79
CA SER A 255 -0.49 2.28 -1.83
C SER A 255 -0.05 1.94 -0.42
N LYS A 256 0.55 2.91 0.27
CA LYS A 256 0.72 2.88 1.72
C LYS A 256 0.01 4.06 2.34
N TYR A 257 -0.87 3.77 3.29
CA TYR A 257 -1.73 4.77 3.88
C TYR A 257 -2.12 4.41 5.30
N GLU A 258 -2.36 5.42 6.11
CA GLU A 258 -3.06 5.25 7.37
C GLU A 258 -4.56 5.25 7.10
N ARG A 259 -5.28 4.37 7.79
CA ARG A 259 -6.71 4.20 7.65
C ARG A 259 -7.37 4.25 9.01
N LEU A 260 -8.35 5.13 9.13
CA LEU A 260 -9.29 5.16 10.25
C LEU A 260 -10.62 4.56 9.79
N VAL A 261 -11.09 3.54 10.51
CA VAL A 261 -12.36 2.86 10.27
C VAL A 261 -13.24 3.04 11.50
N LEU A 262 -14.43 3.61 11.31
CA LEU A 262 -15.33 3.97 12.40
C LEU A 262 -16.70 3.32 12.17
N PRO A 263 -17.22 2.55 13.13
CA PRO A 263 -18.58 2.00 13.08
C PRO A 263 -19.58 3.02 13.63
N TRP A 264 -20.68 3.23 12.94
CA TRP A 264 -21.74 4.14 13.33
C TRP A 264 -23.07 3.41 13.41
N THR A 265 -23.77 3.64 14.51
CA THR A 265 -25.16 3.25 14.68
C THR A 265 -26.05 4.23 13.91
N THR A 266 -27.09 3.72 13.28
CA THR A 266 -28.15 4.55 12.70
C THR A 266 -29.43 4.38 13.49
N SER A 267 -30.47 5.15 13.15
CA SER A 267 -31.81 4.94 13.71
C SER A 267 -32.48 3.65 13.19
N GLY A 268 -31.96 3.07 12.10
CA GLY A 268 -32.39 1.78 11.59
C GLY A 268 -31.48 0.65 12.03
N ASP A 269 -31.77 -0.55 11.54
CA ASP A 269 -30.99 -1.75 11.83
C ASP A 269 -29.65 -1.80 11.09
N GLU A 270 -29.43 -0.94 10.09
CA GLU A 270 -28.17 -0.86 9.35
C GLU A 270 -27.10 -0.13 10.17
N MET A 271 -25.90 -0.73 10.22
CA MET A 271 -24.69 -0.09 10.71
C MET A 271 -23.97 0.57 9.55
N LEU A 272 -23.46 1.79 9.73
CA LEU A 272 -22.59 2.42 8.76
C LEU A 272 -21.14 2.28 9.20
N VAL A 273 -20.23 2.02 8.28
CA VAL A 273 -18.80 2.02 8.50
C VAL A 273 -18.20 3.10 7.63
N THR A 274 -17.62 4.13 8.25
CA THR A 274 -16.88 5.14 7.50
C THR A 274 -15.41 4.78 7.46
N VAL A 275 -14.79 4.97 6.31
CA VAL A 275 -13.35 4.82 6.11
C VAL A 275 -12.78 6.14 5.67
N CYS A 276 -11.85 6.67 6.45
CA CYS A 276 -11.02 7.81 6.07
C CYS A 276 -9.57 7.33 5.95
N ASN A 277 -8.86 7.82 4.95
CA ASN A 277 -7.44 7.51 4.80
C ASN A 277 -6.59 8.76 4.62
N ARG A 278 -5.34 8.62 5.04
CA ARG A 278 -4.26 9.56 4.76
C ARG A 278 -3.16 8.77 4.08
N ARG A 279 -2.84 9.12 2.83
CA ARG A 279 -1.71 8.52 2.13
C ARG A 279 -0.41 8.95 2.81
N LEU A 280 0.50 8.00 2.96
CA LEU A 280 1.84 8.27 3.51
C LEU A 280 2.85 8.60 2.40
N PHE A 281 2.47 8.39 1.14
CA PHE A 281 3.21 8.87 -0.03
C PHE A 281 2.51 10.07 -0.65
N LYS A 282 3.32 11.01 -1.13
CA LYS A 282 2.87 12.11 -1.99
C LYS A 282 2.89 11.58 -3.43
N GLU A 283 1.75 11.53 -4.11
CA GLU A 283 1.80 11.46 -5.58
C GLU A 283 2.53 12.73 -6.06
N PRO A 284 3.36 12.66 -7.12
CA PRO A 284 3.75 13.88 -7.83
C PRO A 284 2.45 14.59 -8.18
N SER A 285 2.29 15.81 -7.66
CA SER A 285 1.05 16.57 -7.75
C SER A 285 0.55 16.60 -9.18
N GLU A 286 -0.59 15.99 -9.45
CA GLU A 286 -1.34 16.32 -10.66
C GLU A 286 -1.60 17.84 -10.63
N PRO A 287 -1.36 18.55 -11.75
CA PRO A 287 -1.64 19.97 -11.81
C PRO A 287 -3.12 20.18 -11.47
N SER A 288 -3.38 21.02 -10.47
CA SER A 288 -4.73 21.42 -10.07
C SER A 288 -5.53 21.83 -11.31
N LEU A 289 -6.61 21.10 -11.59
CA LEU A 289 -7.62 21.50 -12.58
C LEU A 289 -8.43 22.74 -12.13
N TYR A 290 -8.13 23.27 -10.95
CA TYR A 290 -8.61 24.55 -10.45
C TYR A 290 -7.40 25.47 -10.23
N ALA A 291 -6.79 25.92 -11.32
CA ALA A 291 -6.01 27.14 -11.31
C ALA A 291 -6.98 28.30 -11.59
N ASP A 292 -7.07 29.24 -10.63
CA ASP A 292 -7.81 30.49 -10.77
C ASP A 292 -7.43 31.20 -12.08
N PRO A 293 -8.38 31.64 -12.91
CA PRO A 293 -8.09 32.44 -14.10
C PRO A 293 -7.68 33.89 -13.77
N GLU A 294 -7.64 34.31 -12.51
CA GLU A 294 -7.50 35.73 -12.13
C GLU A 294 -6.14 36.11 -11.54
N SER A 295 -5.04 35.62 -12.13
CA SER A 295 -3.72 36.20 -11.85
C SER A 295 -2.89 36.32 -13.12
N SER A 296 -3.36 37.12 -14.07
CA SER A 296 -2.53 37.64 -15.16
C SER A 296 -3.10 38.94 -15.72
N VAL A 297 -3.13 39.99 -14.89
CA VAL A 297 -3.13 41.37 -15.39
C VAL A 297 -1.72 41.92 -15.18
N ALA A 298 -0.88 41.73 -16.20
CA ALA A 298 0.40 42.38 -16.32
C ALA A 298 0.16 43.88 -16.60
N MET A 299 0.51 44.71 -15.62
CA MET A 299 0.44 46.17 -15.71
C MET A 299 1.59 46.66 -16.61
N ASN A 300 1.33 46.78 -17.91
CA ASN A 300 2.22 47.49 -18.84
C ASN A 300 1.99 49.00 -18.70
N ALA A 301 2.77 49.66 -17.84
CA ALA A 301 2.92 51.10 -17.86
C ALA A 301 3.99 51.49 -18.89
N ALA A 302 3.55 51.93 -20.07
CA ALA A 302 4.40 52.57 -21.05
C ALA A 302 4.73 54.01 -20.63
N LYS A 303 6.02 54.34 -20.59
CA LYS A 303 6.54 55.70 -20.57
C LYS A 303 6.70 56.22 -22.01
N SER A 304 6.47 57.53 -22.14
CA SER A 304 6.99 58.49 -23.14
C SER A 304 5.97 59.10 -24.10
N SER A 305 5.43 60.27 -23.74
CA SER A 305 5.72 61.60 -24.33
C SER A 305 4.86 62.66 -23.66
#